data_AF-A0A087JLS1-F1
#
_entry.id   AF-A0A087JLS1-F1
#
_cell.length_a   1.000
_cell.length_b   1.000
_cell.length_c   1.000
_cell.angle_alpha   90.00
_cell.angle_beta   90.00
_cell.angle_gamma   90.00
#
_symmetry.space_group_name_H-M   'P 1'
#
loop_
_entity.id
_entity.type
_entity.pdbx_description
1 polymer ?
#
loop_
_entity_poly.entity_id
_entity_poly.type
_entity_poly.pdbx_seq_one_letter_code
_entity_poly.pdbx_strand_id
1 'polypeptide(L)'
;MNTEQLLSAMTPEVYQRLTYAVETGRWPEGTPLSQTQRDSCMQAVMLYQSKHNIDAEHMSVAAGGEICFKSKAELKKQFQSGQEDIVRVNPNRD
;
A
#
# COMPACT_ATOMS: atom_id res chain seq x y z
N MET A 1 3.54 -17.48 15.58
CA MET A 1 4.37 -16.56 16.37
C MET A 1 3.59 -15.26 16.53
N ASN A 2 3.60 -14.71 17.75
CA ASN A 2 2.75 -13.59 18.18
C ASN A 2 2.89 -12.35 17.28
N THR A 3 1.81 -11.99 16.59
CA THR A 3 1.63 -10.71 15.89
C THR A 3 2.01 -9.52 16.76
N GLU A 4 1.82 -9.63 18.08
CA GLU A 4 2.19 -8.61 19.07
C GLU A 4 3.70 -8.36 19.18
N GLN A 5 4.55 -9.39 19.07
CA GLN A 5 6.01 -9.21 19.07
C GLN A 5 6.49 -8.53 17.78
N LEU A 6 5.87 -8.87 16.64
CA LEU A 6 6.10 -8.20 15.37
C LEU A 6 5.66 -6.73 15.41
N LEU A 7 4.54 -6.46 16.09
CA LEU A 7 4.02 -5.11 16.29
C LEU A 7 4.95 -4.24 17.14
N SER A 8 5.58 -4.84 18.15
CA SER A 8 6.50 -4.12 19.04
C SER A 8 7.86 -3.83 18.39
N ALA A 9 8.29 -4.64 17.43
CA ALA A 9 9.54 -4.45 16.67
C ALA A 9 9.32 -3.66 15.37
N MET A 10 8.17 -3.02 15.20
CA MET A 10 7.76 -2.48 13.90
C MET A 10 8.47 -1.16 13.59
N THR A 11 9.64 -1.27 12.99
CA THR A 11 10.35 -0.18 12.33
C THR A 11 9.98 -0.13 10.84
N PRO A 12 10.17 1.00 10.14
CA PRO A 12 9.98 1.05 8.69
C PRO A 12 10.79 0.00 7.93
N GLU A 13 11.98 -0.38 8.43
CA GLU A 13 12.80 -1.45 7.86
C GLU A 13 12.15 -2.83 8.01
N VAL A 14 11.56 -3.12 9.17
CA VAL A 14 10.84 -4.37 9.41
C VAL A 14 9.60 -4.44 8.53
N TYR A 15 8.86 -3.33 8.39
CA TYR A 15 7.72 -3.24 7.48
C TYR A 15 8.12 -3.62 6.05
N GLN A 16 9.19 -3.02 5.51
CA GLN A 16 9.67 -3.33 4.16
C GLN A 16 10.04 -4.81 3.99
N ARG A 17 10.69 -5.42 4.99
CA ARG A 17 11.01 -6.86 4.98
C ARG A 17 9.76 -7.74 5.00
N LEU A 18 8.74 -7.36 5.77
CA LEU A 18 7.47 -8.08 5.85
C LEU A 18 6.68 -7.97 4.55
N THR A 19 6.59 -6.78 3.96
CA THR A 19 5.94 -6.57 2.66
C THR A 19 6.60 -7.42 1.59
N TYR A 20 7.94 -7.36 1.47
CA TYR A 20 8.69 -8.21 0.54
C TYR A 20 8.41 -9.71 0.76
N ALA A 21 8.38 -10.15 2.01
CA ALA A 21 8.15 -11.55 2.36
C ALA A 21 6.73 -12.02 2.01
N VAL A 22 5.73 -11.15 2.16
CA VAL A 22 4.33 -11.43 1.80
C VAL A 22 4.16 -11.46 0.28
N GLU A 23 4.78 -10.53 -0.45
CA GLU A 23 4.72 -10.43 -1.91
C GLU A 23 5.42 -11.60 -2.62
N THR A 24 6.63 -11.95 -2.17
CA THR A 24 7.46 -12.99 -2.80
C THR A 24 7.25 -14.38 -2.21
N GLY A 25 6.62 -14.46 -1.03
CA GLY A 25 6.48 -15.70 -0.27
C GLY A 25 7.79 -16.24 0.31
N ARG A 26 8.87 -15.43 0.35
CA ARG A 26 10.18 -15.80 0.89
C ARG A 26 10.81 -14.62 1.64
N TRP A 27 11.57 -14.90 2.68
CA TRP A 27 12.40 -13.88 3.33
C TRP A 27 13.51 -13.39 2.38
N PRO A 28 14.03 -12.17 2.56
CA PRO A 28 15.14 -11.64 1.76
C PRO A 28 16.42 -12.51 1.85
N GLU A 29 16.54 -13.32 2.90
CA GLU A 29 17.62 -14.29 3.08
C GLU A 29 17.42 -15.59 2.27
N GLY A 30 16.30 -15.73 1.54
CA GLY A 30 15.98 -16.87 0.68
C GLY A 30 15.13 -17.97 1.34
N THR A 31 14.92 -17.90 2.65
CA THR A 31 14.11 -18.85 3.41
C THR A 31 12.62 -18.76 3.02
N PRO A 32 11.94 -19.88 2.72
CA PRO A 32 10.51 -19.86 2.37
C PRO A 32 9.64 -19.48 3.56
N LEU A 33 8.54 -18.75 3.30
CA LEU A 33 7.55 -18.39 4.31
C LEU A 33 6.55 -19.54 4.51
N SER A 34 6.32 -19.95 5.75
CA SER A 34 5.18 -20.81 6.10
C SER A 34 3.86 -20.05 5.94
N GLN A 35 2.77 -20.77 5.67
CA GLN A 35 1.44 -20.18 5.52
C GLN A 35 1.00 -19.41 6.79
N THR A 36 1.26 -19.95 7.98
CA THR A 36 0.94 -19.28 9.25
C THR A 36 1.79 -18.02 9.43
N GLN A 37 3.05 -18.05 9.01
CA GLN A 37 3.92 -16.88 9.06
C GLN A 37 3.45 -15.80 8.08
N ARG A 38 3.03 -16.19 6.87
CA ARG A 38 2.45 -15.29 5.87
C ARG A 38 1.24 -14.55 6.43
N ASP A 39 0.33 -15.28 7.06
CA ASP A 39 -0.88 -14.69 7.65
C ASP A 39 -0.53 -13.66 8.74
N SER A 40 0.38 -14.03 9.65
CA SER A 40 0.86 -13.12 10.70
C SER A 40 1.57 -11.88 10.14
N CYS A 41 2.40 -12.04 9.09
CA CYS A 41 3.08 -10.93 8.44
C CYS A 41 2.09 -10.01 7.74
N MET A 42 1.10 -10.57 7.05
CA MET A 42 0.04 -9.82 6.37
C MET A 42 -0.77 -8.97 7.37
N GLN A 43 -1.17 -9.57 8.49
CA GLN A 43 -1.86 -8.84 9.57
C GLN A 43 -0.99 -7.69 10.12
N ALA A 44 0.31 -7.93 10.33
CA ALA A 44 1.23 -6.89 10.82
C ALA A 44 1.39 -5.73 9.81
N VAL A 45 1.52 -6.05 8.51
CA VAL A 45 1.61 -5.07 7.41
C VAL A 45 0.34 -4.22 7.32
N MET A 46 -0.84 -4.83 7.45
CA MET A 46 -2.12 -4.11 7.49
C MET A 46 -2.20 -3.17 8.70
N LEU A 47 -1.85 -3.66 9.90
CA LEU A 47 -1.86 -2.84 11.12
C LEU A 47 -0.88 -1.67 11.06
N TYR A 48 0.28 -1.84 10.42
CA TYR A 48 1.22 -0.74 10.20
C TYR A 48 0.62 0.33 9.29
N GLN A 49 0.06 -0.11 8.16
CA GLN A 49 -0.54 0.78 7.18
C GLN A 49 -1.69 1.57 7.81
N SER A 50 -2.54 0.94 8.62
CA SER A 50 -3.60 1.64 9.37
C SER A 50 -3.11 2.76 10.28
N LYS A 51 -1.83 2.75 10.68
CA LYS A 51 -1.24 3.78 11.56
C LYS A 51 -0.43 4.83 10.79
N HIS A 52 0.25 4.43 9.72
CA HIS A 52 1.26 5.26 9.06
C HIS A 52 0.95 5.63 7.61
N ASN A 53 -0.03 4.99 6.97
CA ASN A 53 -0.33 5.19 5.55
C ASN A 53 -1.30 6.36 5.31
N ILE A 54 -0.81 7.58 5.52
CA ILE A 54 -1.60 8.81 5.43
C ILE A 54 -2.03 9.11 3.98
N ASP A 55 -1.14 8.89 3.00
CA ASP A 55 -1.45 8.99 1.57
C ASP A 55 -1.53 7.60 0.95
N ALA A 56 -2.63 6.90 1.23
CA ALA A 56 -2.78 5.52 0.81
C ALA A 56 -2.87 5.38 -0.71
N GLU A 57 -2.11 4.44 -1.26
CA GLU A 57 -2.23 4.02 -2.65
C GLU A 57 -3.53 3.22 -2.90
N HIS A 58 -3.91 3.11 -4.17
CA HIS A 58 -5.07 2.30 -4.55
C HIS A 58 -4.84 0.84 -4.16
N MET A 59 -5.84 0.20 -3.55
CA MET A 59 -5.77 -1.15 -2.97
C MET A 59 -4.82 -1.30 -1.78
N SER A 60 -4.45 -0.21 -1.10
CA SER A 60 -3.71 -0.25 0.16
C SER A 60 -4.60 0.07 1.35
N VAL A 61 -4.17 -0.31 2.55
CA VAL A 61 -4.89 0.03 3.79
C VAL A 61 -4.55 1.48 4.16
N ALA A 62 -5.53 2.36 4.25
CA ALA A 62 -5.34 3.74 4.64
C ALA A 62 -5.20 3.90 6.15
N ALA A 63 -4.63 5.03 6.59
CA ALA A 63 -4.65 5.44 7.98
C ALA A 63 -6.10 5.42 8.51
N GLY A 64 -6.37 4.60 9.52
CA GLY A 64 -7.73 4.31 10.01
C GLY A 64 -8.22 2.87 9.73
N GLY A 65 -7.53 2.11 8.88
CA GLY A 65 -7.81 0.69 8.65
C GLY A 65 -8.82 0.38 7.54
N GLU A 66 -9.27 1.39 6.79
CA GLU A 66 -10.11 1.22 5.61
C GLU A 66 -9.25 0.97 4.36
N ILE A 67 -9.76 0.18 3.41
CA ILE A 67 -9.06 -0.05 2.13
C ILE A 67 -9.32 1.13 1.20
N CYS A 68 -8.25 1.73 0.65
CA CYS A 68 -8.36 2.85 -0.27
C CYS A 68 -8.74 2.39 -1.68
N PHE A 69 -9.94 2.74 -2.11
CA PHE A 69 -10.42 2.49 -3.47
C PHE A 69 -10.47 3.80 -4.27
N LYS A 70 -9.33 4.17 -4.85
CA LYS A 70 -9.28 5.28 -5.82
C LYS A 70 -10.03 4.92 -7.10
N SER A 71 -10.84 5.83 -7.63
CA SER A 71 -11.50 5.66 -8.93
C SER A 71 -10.51 5.76 -10.10
N LYS A 72 -10.91 5.29 -11.28
CA LYS A 72 -10.12 5.43 -12.53
C LYS A 72 -9.76 6.88 -12.83
N ALA A 73 -10.67 7.82 -12.53
CA ALA A 73 -10.44 9.25 -12.74
C ALA A 73 -9.37 9.80 -11.79
N GLU A 74 -9.42 9.41 -10.51
CA GLU A 74 -8.43 9.81 -9.50
C GLU A 74 -7.05 9.23 -9.77
N LEU A 75 -6.99 7.95 -10.16
CA LEU A 75 -5.74 7.30 -10.60
C LEU A 75 -5.14 8.05 -11.79
N LYS A 76 -5.94 8.35 -12.81
CA LYS A 76 -5.47 9.08 -14.00
C LYS A 76 -4.89 10.43 -13.61
N LYS A 77 -5.54 11.16 -12.69
CA LYS A 77 -5.06 12.44 -12.17
C LYS A 77 -3.72 12.32 -11.44
N GLN A 78 -3.48 11.25 -10.69
CA GLN A 78 -2.21 10.99 -9.97
C GLN A 78 -1.03 10.72 -10.90
N PHE A 79 -1.25 10.01 -12.01
CA PHE A 79 -0.20 9.76 -13.01
C PHE A 79 -0.04 10.88 -14.04
N GLN A 80 -0.96 11.86 -14.06
CA GLN A 80 -0.96 13.00 -14.98
C GLN A 80 -0.16 14.21 -14.47
N SER A 81 0.66 14.07 -13.43
CA SER A 81 1.54 15.14 -12.92
C SER A 81 2.41 15.72 -14.04
N GLY A 82 1.97 16.86 -14.62
CA GLY A 82 2.60 17.52 -15.78
C GLY A 82 1.67 17.85 -16.95
N GLN A 83 0.43 17.36 -16.96
CA GLN A 83 -0.58 17.74 -17.95
C GLN A 83 -1.58 18.69 -17.28
N GLU A 84 -1.27 19.99 -17.29
CA GLU A 84 -2.23 21.03 -16.93
C GLU A 84 -3.54 20.83 -17.74
N ASP A 85 -4.67 21.11 -17.11
CA ASP A 85 -5.99 20.96 -17.73
C ASP A 85 -6.06 21.84 -18.99
N ILE A 86 -5.81 21.23 -20.14
CA ILE A 86 -5.82 21.93 -21.43
C ILE A 86 -7.29 22.31 -21.67
N VAL A 87 -7.64 23.58 -21.42
CA VAL A 87 -8.98 24.10 -21.67
C VAL A 87 -9.36 23.79 -23.11
N ARG A 88 -10.28 22.84 -23.30
CA ARG A 88 -10.86 22.53 -24.61
C ARG A 88 -11.93 23.55 -24.92
N VAL A 89 -11.54 24.68 -25.50
CA VAL A 89 -12.50 25.61 -26.11
C VAL A 89 -12.97 24.99 -27.42
N ASN A 90 -14.28 24.78 -27.56
CA ASN A 90 -14.87 24.35 -28.82
C ASN A 90 -14.98 25.58 -29.76
N PRO A 91 -14.21 25.67 -30.86
CA PRO A 91 -14.22 26.84 -31.72
C PRO A 91 -15.46 26.96 -32.62
N ASN A 92 -16.31 25.92 -32.68
CA ASN A 92 -17.51 25.89 -33.51
C ASN A 92 -18.78 26.33 -32.75
N ARG A 93 -18.63 27.25 -31.80
CA ARG A 93 -19.75 27.84 -31.05
C ARG A 93 -20.04 29.23 -31.63
N ASP A 94 -20.49 29.24 -32.88
CA ASP A 94 -21.25 30.33 -33.50
C ASP A 94 -22.52 29.70 -34.11
#